data_AF-A0A7V9D6S2-F1
#
_entry.id   AF-A0A7V9D6S2-F1
#
_cell.length_a   1.000
_cell.length_b   1.000
_cell.length_c   1.000
_cell.angle_alpha   90.00
_cell.angle_beta   90.00
_cell.angle_gamma   90.00
#
_symmetry.space_group_name_H-M   'P 1'
#
loop_
_entity.id
_entity.type
_entity.pdbx_description
1 polymer ?
#
loop_
_entity_poly.entity_id
_entity_poly.type
_entity_poly.pdbx_seq_one_letter_code
_entity_poly.pdbx_strand_id
1 'polypeptide(L)'
;MTSAEGRNTIQRWLDLARYEVIPLEGAEERVLQSVGKEIKVTVTASPRRGLDPTLELAERLARHGYSAVPHISARLVADGRHLDEVVERVRAAGIKEVFVVAGDEARPEGEFSGSLELLQAMHERGHSFDDVGIAGYPESHPLIDDDVTIQSMWDKRQFGTYIVSNICFDAKVIVRWVKRVRRRGVELPIYLGLPSITDTAKLLRVSQKIGVGESARFLTKSRGGLLRLVVPGGYDPTRLLEKLAPRLGDPALDVPGIHIYTFNEIEQTEAWRRQITREARSRG
;
A
#
# COMPACT_ATOMS: atom_id res chain seq x y z
N MET A 1 -24.58 -1.00 -14.56
CA MET A 1 -24.29 0.44 -14.34
C MET A 1 -24.16 0.66 -12.84
N THR A 2 -23.12 1.38 -12.40
CA THR A 2 -22.88 1.70 -10.98
C THR A 2 -23.94 2.66 -10.47
N SER A 3 -24.48 2.42 -9.27
CA SER A 3 -25.49 3.29 -8.63
C SER A 3 -24.94 4.70 -8.36
N ALA A 4 -25.80 5.68 -8.09
CA ALA A 4 -25.36 7.02 -7.67
C ALA A 4 -24.47 6.98 -6.42
N GLU A 5 -24.88 6.22 -5.39
CA GLU A 5 -24.09 6.00 -4.17
C GLU A 5 -22.73 5.34 -4.45
N GLY A 6 -22.70 4.37 -5.37
CA GLY A 6 -21.46 3.72 -5.80
C GLY A 6 -20.50 4.71 -6.47
N ARG A 7 -21.02 5.65 -7.27
CA ARG A 7 -20.20 6.69 -7.92
C ARG A 7 -19.64 7.69 -6.91
N ASN A 8 -20.45 8.14 -5.95
CA ASN A 8 -19.99 9.01 -4.87
C ASN A 8 -18.89 8.35 -4.04
N THR A 9 -19.04 7.04 -3.77
CA THR A 9 -18.00 6.25 -3.09
C THR A 9 -16.71 6.19 -3.90
N ILE A 10 -16.79 5.91 -5.20
CA ILE A 10 -15.61 5.89 -6.09
C ILE A 10 -14.91 7.24 -6.09
N GLN A 11 -15.66 8.33 -6.21
CA GLN A 11 -15.09 9.68 -6.18
C GLN A 11 -14.35 9.93 -4.86
N ARG A 12 -14.99 9.67 -3.71
CA ARG A 12 -14.37 9.83 -2.39
C ARG A 12 -13.07 9.03 -2.27
N TRP A 13 -13.08 7.79 -2.76
CA TRP A 13 -11.90 6.94 -2.73
C TRP A 13 -10.75 7.46 -3.60
N LEU A 14 -11.06 7.98 -4.79
CA LEU A 14 -10.07 8.55 -5.71
C LEU A 14 -9.53 9.92 -5.24
N ASP A 15 -10.35 10.71 -4.53
CA ASP A 15 -9.94 11.97 -3.91
C ASP A 15 -8.97 11.71 -2.74
N LEU A 16 -9.10 10.56 -2.05
CA LEU A 16 -8.19 10.11 -0.98
C LEU A 16 -7.21 9.02 -1.43
N ALA A 17 -6.88 8.98 -2.73
CA ALA A 17 -5.94 8.02 -3.27
C ALA A 17 -4.51 8.28 -2.78
N ARG A 18 -3.79 7.18 -2.52
CA ARG A 18 -2.36 7.17 -2.16
C ARG A 18 -1.59 6.41 -3.24
N TYR A 19 -0.39 6.86 -3.60
CA TYR A 19 0.42 6.24 -4.66
C TYR A 19 1.65 5.58 -4.10
N GLU A 20 1.80 4.27 -4.33
CA GLU A 20 3.02 3.55 -4.02
C GLU A 20 4.01 3.61 -5.17
N VAL A 21 5.21 4.08 -4.88
CA VAL A 21 6.33 4.18 -5.83
C VAL A 21 7.51 3.33 -5.36
N ILE A 22 8.22 2.80 -6.34
CA ILE A 22 9.37 1.94 -6.10
C ILE A 22 10.63 2.79 -6.30
N PRO A 23 11.61 2.78 -5.37
CA PRO A 23 12.82 3.60 -5.43
C PRO A 23 13.80 3.09 -6.49
N LEU A 24 13.39 3.22 -7.74
CA LEU A 24 14.16 2.97 -8.94
C LEU A 24 14.51 4.30 -9.60
N GLU A 25 15.50 4.25 -10.49
CA GLU A 25 15.89 5.39 -11.30
C GLU A 25 14.69 6.01 -12.03
N GLY A 26 14.64 7.35 -12.06
CA GLY A 26 13.56 8.12 -12.66
C GLY A 26 12.27 8.21 -11.83
N ALA A 27 12.18 7.57 -10.65
CA ALA A 27 10.93 7.55 -9.87
C ALA A 27 10.57 8.95 -9.35
N GLU A 28 11.56 9.70 -8.86
CA GLU A 28 11.36 11.07 -8.40
C GLU A 28 10.86 11.98 -9.51
N GLU A 29 11.51 11.95 -10.67
CA GLU A 29 11.16 12.76 -11.84
C GLU A 29 9.74 12.46 -12.32
N ARG A 30 9.36 11.18 -12.38
CA ARG A 30 8.00 10.77 -12.73
C ARG A 30 6.95 11.27 -11.73
N VAL A 31 7.25 11.23 -10.43
CA VAL A 31 6.36 11.80 -9.41
C VAL A 31 6.21 13.31 -9.62
N LEU A 32 7.33 14.04 -9.77
CA LEU A 32 7.32 15.49 -9.94
C LEU A 32 6.59 15.97 -11.20
N GLN A 33 6.68 15.22 -12.29
CA GLN A 33 6.06 15.57 -13.56
C GLN A 33 4.56 15.30 -13.60
N SER A 34 4.09 14.28 -12.87
CA SER A 34 2.73 13.76 -13.04
C SER A 34 1.83 13.93 -11.83
N VAL A 35 2.36 13.98 -10.61
CA VAL A 35 1.57 13.86 -9.37
C VAL A 35 1.51 15.19 -8.63
N GLY A 36 0.29 15.65 -8.33
CA GLY A 36 0.08 16.83 -7.51
C GLY A 36 0.39 16.59 -6.01
N LYS A 37 0.66 17.65 -5.26
CA LYS A 37 1.06 17.56 -3.84
C LYS A 37 -0.06 17.09 -2.91
N GLU A 38 -1.30 17.12 -3.38
CA GLU A 38 -2.48 16.58 -2.69
C GLU A 38 -2.45 15.04 -2.59
N ILE A 39 -1.71 14.36 -3.46
CA ILE A 39 -1.58 12.92 -3.44
C ILE A 39 -0.44 12.50 -2.52
N LYS A 40 -0.76 11.68 -1.53
CA LYS A 40 0.20 11.05 -0.64
C LYS A 40 1.02 10.00 -1.41
N VAL A 41 2.34 10.02 -1.26
CA VAL A 41 3.26 9.13 -1.99
C VAL A 41 3.96 8.21 -1.00
N THR A 42 3.75 6.90 -1.11
CA THR A 42 4.44 5.90 -0.30
C THR A 42 5.62 5.30 -1.07
N VAL A 43 6.73 5.03 -0.39
CA VAL A 43 7.95 4.54 -1.03
C VAL A 43 8.27 3.14 -0.52
N THR A 44 8.36 2.16 -1.40
CA THR A 44 8.57 0.75 -1.02
C THR A 44 9.99 0.43 -0.59
N ALA A 45 10.14 -0.44 0.40
CA ALA A 45 11.41 -1.10 0.71
C ALA A 45 11.73 -2.22 -0.30
N SER A 46 12.97 -2.26 -0.78
CA SER A 46 13.46 -3.36 -1.62
C SER A 46 14.36 -4.29 -0.80
N PRO A 47 14.02 -5.59 -0.70
CA PRO A 47 14.82 -6.56 0.03
C PRO A 47 16.26 -6.71 -0.45
N ARG A 48 16.53 -6.33 -1.70
CA ARG A 48 17.87 -6.44 -2.31
C ARG A 48 18.73 -5.20 -2.10
N ARG A 49 18.15 -4.08 -1.69
CA ARG A 49 18.84 -2.79 -1.65
C ARG A 49 18.87 -2.12 -0.28
N GLY A 50 18.36 -2.80 0.76
CA GLY A 50 18.25 -2.24 2.09
C GLY A 50 17.19 -1.12 2.18
N LEU A 51 17.19 -0.42 3.31
CA LEU A 51 16.26 0.68 3.56
C LEU A 51 16.69 2.00 2.90
N ASP A 52 17.99 2.21 2.66
CA ASP A 52 18.52 3.49 2.21
C ASP A 52 17.84 4.09 0.98
N PRO A 53 17.65 3.36 -0.15
CA PRO A 53 16.98 3.95 -1.32
C PRO A 53 15.55 4.42 -1.04
N THR A 54 14.89 3.78 -0.08
CA THR A 54 13.53 4.13 0.36
C THR A 54 13.54 5.44 1.12
N LEU A 55 14.43 5.55 2.11
CA LEU A 55 14.58 6.74 2.96
C LEU A 55 15.04 7.94 2.13
N GLU A 56 16.04 7.75 1.27
CA GLU A 56 16.55 8.81 0.39
C GLU A 56 15.49 9.35 -0.58
N LEU A 57 14.69 8.47 -1.21
CA LEU A 57 13.62 8.93 -2.10
C LEU A 57 12.50 9.62 -1.31
N ALA A 58 12.12 9.09 -0.15
CA ALA A 58 11.11 9.74 0.70
C ALA A 58 11.56 11.14 1.15
N GLU A 59 12.82 11.31 1.55
CA GLU A 59 13.44 12.59 1.89
C GLU A 59 13.42 13.58 0.71
N ARG A 60 13.79 13.12 -0.49
CA ARG A 60 13.74 13.97 -1.70
C ARG A 60 12.32 14.42 -1.99
N LEU A 61 11.35 13.51 -1.95
CA LEU A 61 9.94 13.84 -2.16
C LEU A 61 9.40 14.80 -1.08
N ALA A 62 9.78 14.61 0.19
CA ALA A 62 9.43 15.51 1.29
C ALA A 62 10.01 16.92 1.07
N ARG A 63 11.26 17.04 0.60
CA ARG A 63 11.86 18.34 0.23
C ARG A 63 11.12 19.05 -0.91
N HIS A 64 10.50 18.29 -1.81
CA HIS A 64 9.61 18.83 -2.85
C HIS A 64 8.20 19.14 -2.32
N GLY A 65 7.92 18.96 -1.03
CA GLY A 65 6.63 19.26 -0.40
C GLY A 65 5.56 18.17 -0.56
N TYR A 66 5.93 16.94 -0.93
CA TYR A 66 4.97 15.81 -0.88
C TYR A 66 4.81 15.30 0.54
N SER A 67 3.60 14.80 0.85
CA SER A 67 3.39 13.88 1.98
C SER A 67 3.98 12.52 1.62
N ALA A 68 5.28 12.34 1.85
CA ALA A 68 5.99 11.09 1.60
C ALA A 68 5.85 10.12 2.78
N VAL A 69 5.71 8.82 2.50
CA VAL A 69 5.59 7.75 3.51
C VAL A 69 6.59 6.63 3.20
N PRO A 70 7.74 6.56 3.87
CA PRO A 70 8.67 5.47 3.67
C PRO A 70 8.11 4.16 4.25
N HIS A 71 8.30 3.07 3.52
CA HIS A 71 8.07 1.73 4.05
C HIS A 71 9.27 1.33 4.90
N ILE A 72 9.02 1.00 6.17
CA ILE A 72 10.04 0.48 7.08
C ILE A 72 9.84 -1.03 7.16
N SER A 73 10.74 -1.77 6.49
CA SER A 73 10.78 -3.23 6.53
C SER A 73 11.47 -3.68 7.81
N ALA A 74 10.72 -4.34 8.71
CA ALA A 74 11.23 -4.85 9.98
C ALA A 74 12.49 -5.71 9.79
N ARG A 75 12.48 -6.61 8.81
CA ARG A 75 13.59 -7.52 8.52
C ARG A 75 14.86 -6.86 7.98
N LEU A 76 14.80 -5.58 7.59
CA LEU A 76 15.98 -4.78 7.19
C LEU A 76 16.48 -3.88 8.32
N VAL A 77 15.81 -3.87 9.48
CA VAL A 77 16.28 -3.17 10.67
C VAL A 77 17.13 -4.15 11.47
N ALA A 78 18.37 -3.77 11.71
CA ALA A 78 19.38 -4.66 12.29
C ALA A 78 19.17 -4.83 13.80
N ASP A 79 18.98 -3.73 14.51
CA ASP A 79 18.83 -3.71 15.97
C ASP A 79 18.13 -2.42 16.41
N GLY A 80 17.96 -2.25 17.72
CA GLY A 80 17.39 -1.04 18.31
C GLY A 80 18.15 0.26 18.01
N ARG A 81 19.47 0.20 17.75
CA ARG A 81 20.25 1.39 17.38
C ARG A 81 19.97 1.79 15.94
N HIS A 82 19.96 0.83 15.02
CA HIS A 82 19.58 1.08 13.62
C HIS A 82 18.14 1.60 13.55
N LEU A 83 17.23 1.11 14.39
CA LEU A 83 15.88 1.67 14.51
C LEU A 83 15.88 3.16 14.87
N ASP A 84 16.67 3.57 15.88
CA ASP A 84 16.78 4.98 16.26
C ASP A 84 17.29 5.84 15.10
N GLU A 85 18.35 5.36 14.42
CA GLU A 85 18.95 6.06 13.29
C GLU A 85 17.93 6.24 12.14
N VAL A 86 17.12 5.22 11.85
CA VAL A 86 16.04 5.30 10.85
C VAL A 86 14.95 6.28 11.28
N VAL A 87 14.47 6.21 12.52
CA VAL A 87 13.39 7.08 13.01
C VAL A 87 13.83 8.55 13.01
N GLU A 88 15.03 8.84 13.50
CA GLU A 88 15.55 10.21 13.54
C GLU A 88 15.78 10.75 12.14
N ARG A 89 16.23 9.92 11.19
CA ARG A 89 16.36 10.30 9.79
C ARG A 89 15.01 10.67 9.15
N VAL A 90 13.97 9.87 9.38
CA VAL A 90 12.61 10.16 8.88
C VAL A 90 12.05 11.45 9.51
N ARG A 91 12.24 11.64 10.82
CA ARG A 91 11.80 12.86 11.52
C ARG A 91 12.54 14.11 11.06
N ALA A 92 13.86 14.02 10.87
CA ALA A 92 14.68 15.12 10.38
C ALA A 92 14.28 15.57 8.95
N ALA A 93 13.70 14.66 8.16
CA ALA A 93 13.12 14.96 6.85
C ALA A 93 11.74 15.66 6.93
N GLY A 94 11.20 15.88 8.13
CA GLY A 94 9.86 16.42 8.35
C GLY A 94 8.73 15.43 8.03
N ILE A 95 9.05 14.14 7.87
CA ILE A 95 8.07 13.10 7.55
C ILE A 95 7.34 12.69 8.83
N LYS A 96 6.02 12.68 8.75
CA LYS A 96 5.11 12.46 9.89
C LYS A 96 4.46 11.08 9.91
N GLU A 97 4.65 10.31 8.85
CA GLU A 97 3.96 9.04 8.64
C GLU A 97 4.92 7.98 8.12
N VAL A 98 4.78 6.77 8.63
CA VAL A 98 5.54 5.60 8.18
C VAL A 98 4.62 4.43 7.90
N PHE A 99 5.05 3.54 7.00
CA PHE A 99 4.33 2.29 6.73
C PHE A 99 5.19 1.10 7.15
N VAL A 100 4.79 0.39 8.21
CA VAL A 100 5.60 -0.69 8.79
C VAL A 100 5.17 -2.03 8.22
N VAL A 101 6.13 -2.72 7.60
CA VAL A 101 5.93 -4.03 6.96
C VAL A 101 6.90 -5.06 7.53
N ALA A 102 6.57 -6.34 7.39
CA ALA A 102 7.46 -7.40 7.88
C ALA A 102 8.76 -7.46 7.07
N GLY A 103 8.66 -7.31 5.75
CA GLY A 103 9.78 -7.56 4.84
C GLY A 103 9.71 -8.94 4.20
N ASP A 104 10.47 -9.09 3.12
CA ASP A 104 10.44 -10.25 2.23
C ASP A 104 11.74 -11.06 2.24
N GLU A 105 12.68 -10.63 3.06
CA GLU A 105 14.00 -11.21 3.27
C GLU A 105 13.81 -12.60 3.89
N ALA A 106 14.45 -13.62 3.31
CA ALA A 106 14.33 -14.99 3.82
C ALA A 106 14.89 -15.15 5.23
N ARG A 107 15.91 -14.36 5.56
CA ARG A 107 16.50 -14.22 6.90
C ARG A 107 16.45 -12.75 7.28
N PRO A 108 15.90 -12.40 8.45
CA PRO A 108 16.06 -11.06 8.99
C PRO A 108 17.53 -10.66 9.05
N GLU A 109 17.83 -9.40 8.80
CA GLU A 109 19.16 -8.83 8.95
C GLU A 109 19.59 -8.82 10.42
N GLY A 110 18.64 -8.65 11.34
CA GLY A 110 18.89 -8.77 12.77
C GLY A 110 17.65 -9.09 13.59
N GLU A 111 17.37 -8.27 14.61
CA GLU A 111 16.51 -8.65 15.75
C GLU A 111 15.02 -8.77 15.41
N PHE A 112 14.55 -8.10 14.35
CA PHE A 112 13.13 -8.02 14.04
C PHE A 112 12.73 -9.00 12.92
N SER A 113 11.98 -10.02 13.29
CA SER A 113 11.47 -11.06 12.39
C SER A 113 10.17 -10.69 11.68
N GLY A 114 9.46 -9.68 12.20
CA GLY A 114 8.21 -9.19 11.63
C GLY A 114 7.78 -7.79 12.11
N SER A 115 6.74 -7.26 11.47
CA SER A 115 6.25 -5.90 11.71
C SER A 115 5.76 -5.67 13.15
N LEU A 116 5.21 -6.68 13.82
CA LEU A 116 4.73 -6.53 15.20
C LEU A 116 5.88 -6.22 16.17
N GLU A 117 7.01 -6.95 16.06
CA GLU A 117 8.18 -6.74 16.92
C GLU A 117 8.79 -5.36 16.70
N LEU A 118 8.88 -4.91 15.45
CA LEU A 118 9.36 -3.57 15.14
C LEU A 118 8.42 -2.48 15.71
N LEU A 119 7.11 -2.65 15.56
CA LEU A 119 6.11 -1.72 16.12
C LEU A 119 6.17 -1.64 17.65
N GLN A 120 6.36 -2.78 18.32
CA GLN A 120 6.56 -2.84 19.77
C GLN A 120 7.83 -2.10 20.18
N ALA A 121 8.96 -2.36 19.50
CA ALA A 121 10.21 -1.66 19.77
C ALA A 121 10.11 -0.15 19.52
N MET A 122 9.41 0.28 18.47
CA MET A 122 9.13 1.71 18.25
C MET A 122 8.34 2.31 19.42
N HIS A 123 7.28 1.63 19.88
CA HIS A 123 6.46 2.09 20.99
C HIS A 123 7.24 2.19 22.31
N GLU A 124 7.99 1.14 22.67
CA GLU A 124 8.79 1.07 23.90
C GLU A 124 9.88 2.14 23.96
N ARG A 125 10.40 2.55 22.80
CA ARG A 125 11.42 3.59 22.68
C ARG A 125 10.85 5.01 22.58
N GLY A 126 9.53 5.17 22.57
CA GLY A 126 8.88 6.48 22.40
C GLY A 126 8.95 7.02 20.97
N HIS A 127 9.15 6.14 19.99
CA HIS A 127 9.17 6.51 18.57
C HIS A 127 7.75 6.64 18.04
N SER A 128 7.13 7.79 18.28
CA SER A 128 5.82 8.15 17.71
C SER A 128 5.94 8.87 16.37
N PHE A 129 5.01 8.55 15.48
CA PHE A 129 4.66 9.27 14.26
C PHE A 129 3.19 9.70 14.37
N ASP A 130 2.77 10.73 13.61
CA ASP A 130 1.37 11.14 13.57
C ASP A 130 0.50 10.00 13.02
N ASP A 131 1.04 9.28 12.03
CA ASP A 131 0.39 8.15 11.38
C ASP A 131 1.34 6.95 11.22
N VAL A 132 0.84 5.75 11.50
CA VAL A 132 1.57 4.49 11.34
C VAL A 132 0.69 3.50 10.60
N GLY A 133 1.00 3.24 9.34
CA GLY A 133 0.24 2.25 8.57
C GLY A 133 0.78 0.84 8.74
N ILE A 134 -0.12 -0.14 8.75
CA ILE A 134 0.21 -1.57 8.80
C ILE A 134 -0.38 -2.33 7.59
N ALA A 135 0.29 -3.40 7.18
CA ALA A 135 -0.22 -4.26 6.10
C ALA A 135 -1.36 -5.19 6.56
N GLY A 136 -2.33 -5.40 5.66
CA GLY A 136 -3.39 -6.39 5.77
C GLY A 136 -3.53 -7.24 4.49
N TYR A 137 -4.02 -8.48 4.61
CA TYR A 137 -3.94 -9.46 3.52
C TYR A 137 -5.31 -10.02 3.14
N PRO A 138 -5.92 -9.55 2.02
CA PRO A 138 -7.23 -10.05 1.59
C PRO A 138 -7.25 -11.50 1.11
N GLU A 139 -6.18 -11.94 0.46
CA GLU A 139 -6.07 -13.29 -0.08
C GLU A 139 -5.25 -14.18 0.86
N SER A 140 -5.68 -15.43 0.96
CA SER A 140 -5.03 -16.47 1.72
C SER A 140 -3.60 -16.67 1.23
N HIS A 141 -2.64 -16.56 2.13
CA HIS A 141 -1.27 -16.93 1.79
C HIS A 141 -1.21 -18.47 1.78
N PRO A 142 -0.60 -19.13 0.77
CA PRO A 142 -0.54 -20.60 0.72
C PRO A 142 0.08 -21.26 1.96
N LEU A 143 0.84 -20.48 2.74
CA LEU A 143 1.52 -20.91 3.95
C LEU A 143 0.96 -20.29 5.25
N ILE A 144 -0.04 -19.39 5.17
CA ILE A 144 -0.57 -18.69 6.35
C ILE A 144 -2.09 -18.67 6.27
N ASP A 145 -2.74 -19.25 7.27
CA ASP A 145 -4.20 -19.25 7.40
C ASP A 145 -4.75 -17.81 7.50
N ASP A 146 -5.94 -17.58 6.94
CA ASP A 146 -6.61 -16.28 7.00
C ASP A 146 -6.83 -15.80 8.43
N ASP A 147 -7.10 -16.70 9.39
CA ASP A 147 -7.28 -16.31 10.79
C ASP A 147 -5.97 -15.82 11.41
N VAL A 148 -4.82 -16.33 10.96
CA VAL A 148 -3.50 -15.86 11.40
C VAL A 148 -3.20 -14.47 10.84
N THR A 149 -3.54 -14.19 9.58
CA THR A 149 -3.31 -12.85 9.00
C THR A 149 -4.23 -11.81 9.64
N ILE A 150 -5.47 -12.18 10.00
CA ILE A 150 -6.39 -11.32 10.74
C ILE A 150 -5.95 -11.14 12.19
N GLN A 151 -5.46 -12.20 12.84
CA GLN A 151 -4.89 -12.10 14.18
C GLN A 151 -3.69 -11.14 14.19
N SER A 152 -2.80 -11.22 13.20
CA SER A 152 -1.67 -10.30 13.07
C SER A 152 -2.12 -8.83 12.96
N MET A 153 -3.18 -8.54 12.21
CA MET A 153 -3.76 -7.18 12.17
C MET A 153 -4.34 -6.77 13.51
N TRP A 154 -5.02 -7.68 14.21
CA TRP A 154 -5.53 -7.44 15.55
C TRP A 154 -4.39 -7.10 16.51
N ASP A 155 -3.30 -7.87 16.55
CA ASP A 155 -2.18 -7.64 17.47
C ASP A 155 -1.48 -6.30 17.21
N LYS A 156 -1.32 -5.93 15.93
CA LYS A 156 -0.70 -4.66 15.50
C LYS A 156 -1.60 -3.44 15.68
N ARG A 157 -2.92 -3.61 15.84
CA ARG A 157 -3.89 -2.50 15.81
C ARG A 157 -3.64 -1.40 16.84
N GLN A 158 -3.02 -1.75 17.97
CA GLN A 158 -2.70 -0.81 19.04
C GLN A 158 -1.51 0.12 18.70
N PHE A 159 -0.74 -0.23 17.68
CA PHE A 159 0.44 0.53 17.23
C PHE A 159 0.22 1.21 15.87
N GLY A 160 -0.85 0.86 15.16
CA GLY A 160 -1.17 1.41 13.83
C GLY A 160 -2.31 2.41 13.88
N THR A 161 -2.34 3.35 12.93
CA THR A 161 -3.43 4.31 12.73
C THR A 161 -4.30 3.97 11.52
N TYR A 162 -3.81 3.17 10.57
CA TYR A 162 -4.59 2.66 9.44
C TYR A 162 -4.02 1.34 8.90
N ILE A 163 -4.81 0.64 8.09
CA ILE A 163 -4.42 -0.58 7.37
C ILE A 163 -4.38 -0.29 5.88
N VAL A 164 -3.36 -0.80 5.18
CA VAL A 164 -3.34 -0.90 3.72
C VAL A 164 -3.47 -2.37 3.34
N SER A 165 -4.48 -2.70 2.56
CA SER A 165 -4.62 -4.07 2.07
C SER A 165 -3.57 -4.35 0.99
N ASN A 166 -3.01 -5.56 0.98
CA ASN A 166 -2.23 -6.04 -0.15
C ASN A 166 -3.10 -6.11 -1.41
N ILE A 167 -2.46 -6.18 -2.57
CA ILE A 167 -3.13 -6.30 -3.87
C ILE A 167 -4.06 -7.51 -3.86
N CYS A 168 -5.31 -7.28 -4.25
CA CYS A 168 -6.26 -8.34 -4.54
C CYS A 168 -7.10 -7.96 -5.76
N PHE A 169 -7.31 -8.92 -6.66
CA PHE A 169 -8.07 -8.71 -7.90
C PHE A 169 -9.55 -9.09 -7.78
N ASP A 170 -9.97 -9.66 -6.64
CA ASP A 170 -11.30 -10.22 -6.46
C ASP A 170 -12.15 -9.42 -5.48
N ALA A 171 -13.16 -8.73 -6.02
CA ALA A 171 -14.09 -7.94 -5.22
C ALA A 171 -14.81 -8.76 -4.14
N LYS A 172 -15.12 -10.04 -4.38
CA LYS A 172 -15.79 -10.89 -3.36
C LYS A 172 -14.84 -11.22 -2.23
N VAL A 173 -13.56 -11.46 -2.54
CA VAL A 173 -12.52 -11.74 -1.53
C VAL A 173 -12.28 -10.52 -0.66
N ILE A 174 -12.07 -9.34 -1.26
CA ILE A 174 -11.88 -8.09 -0.52
C ILE A 174 -13.08 -7.80 0.39
N VAL A 175 -14.30 -7.90 -0.14
CA VAL A 175 -15.52 -7.63 0.66
C VAL A 175 -15.64 -8.59 1.84
N ARG A 176 -15.34 -9.88 1.62
CA ARG A 176 -15.35 -10.88 2.70
C ARG A 176 -14.27 -10.57 3.74
N TRP A 177 -13.10 -10.19 3.29
CA TRP A 177 -11.97 -9.85 4.15
C TRP A 177 -12.27 -8.63 5.02
N VAL A 178 -12.71 -7.50 4.46
CA VAL A 178 -13.08 -6.30 5.24
C VAL A 178 -14.12 -6.65 6.32
N LYS A 179 -15.16 -7.42 5.96
CA LYS A 179 -16.18 -7.87 6.93
C LYS A 179 -15.62 -8.79 8.02
N ARG A 180 -14.60 -9.61 7.73
CA ARG A 180 -13.92 -10.43 8.74
C ARG A 180 -13.09 -9.58 9.69
N VAL A 181 -12.33 -8.62 9.15
CA VAL A 181 -11.52 -7.68 9.94
C VAL A 181 -12.40 -6.91 10.93
N ARG A 182 -13.54 -6.37 10.46
CA ARG A 182 -14.52 -5.70 11.33
C ARG A 182 -15.15 -6.63 12.36
N ARG A 183 -15.55 -7.86 11.99
CA ARG A 183 -16.08 -8.85 12.95
C ARG A 183 -15.08 -9.26 14.03
N ARG A 184 -13.78 -9.19 13.75
CA ARG A 184 -12.73 -9.43 14.76
C ARG A 184 -12.59 -8.26 15.74
N GLY A 185 -13.17 -7.10 15.41
CA GLY A 185 -13.14 -5.83 16.16
C GLY A 185 -11.99 -4.90 15.75
N VAL A 186 -11.31 -5.16 14.64
CA VAL A 186 -10.27 -4.24 14.16
C VAL A 186 -10.97 -3.05 13.52
N GLU A 187 -10.88 -1.88 14.17
CA GLU A 187 -11.61 -0.67 13.76
C GLU A 187 -10.76 0.34 12.98
N LEU A 188 -9.47 0.07 12.78
CA LEU A 188 -8.61 0.95 11.99
C LEU A 188 -9.18 1.19 10.58
N PRO A 189 -9.07 2.42 10.03
CA PRO A 189 -9.42 2.72 8.64
C PRO A 189 -8.66 1.81 7.68
N ILE A 190 -9.36 1.28 6.67
CA ILE A 190 -8.76 0.37 5.67
C ILE A 190 -8.67 1.07 4.32
N TYR A 191 -7.45 1.33 3.84
CA TYR A 191 -7.20 1.69 2.45
C TYR A 191 -7.11 0.44 1.59
N LEU A 192 -7.93 0.38 0.53
CA LEU A 192 -7.95 -0.77 -0.37
C LEU A 192 -6.79 -0.69 -1.37
N GLY A 193 -5.92 -1.68 -1.31
CA GLY A 193 -4.82 -1.90 -2.23
C GLY A 193 -5.29 -2.31 -3.62
N LEU A 194 -5.01 -1.47 -4.62
CA LEU A 194 -5.41 -1.69 -6.01
C LEU A 194 -4.18 -1.65 -6.94
N PRO A 195 -4.04 -2.60 -7.86
CA PRO A 195 -3.03 -2.48 -8.90
C PRO A 195 -3.41 -1.34 -9.85
N SER A 196 -2.43 -0.56 -10.30
CA SER A 196 -2.66 0.46 -11.33
C SER A 196 -2.95 -0.15 -12.70
N ILE A 197 -3.34 0.71 -13.66
CA ILE A 197 -3.30 0.37 -15.07
C ILE A 197 -1.87 0.01 -15.43
N THR A 198 -1.68 -1.20 -15.94
CA THR A 198 -0.36 -1.68 -16.33
C THR A 198 -0.46 -2.77 -17.37
N ASP A 199 0.55 -2.81 -18.22
CA ASP A 199 0.84 -3.95 -19.08
C ASP A 199 1.42 -5.09 -18.22
N THR A 200 0.83 -6.26 -18.37
CA THR A 200 1.18 -7.51 -17.70
C THR A 200 2.62 -7.94 -17.97
N ALA A 201 3.13 -7.69 -19.18
CA ALA A 201 4.53 -7.93 -19.50
C ALA A 201 5.47 -6.97 -18.74
N LYS A 202 5.01 -5.76 -18.41
CA LYS A 202 5.77 -4.79 -17.62
C LYS A 202 5.75 -5.15 -16.14
N LEU A 203 4.61 -5.55 -15.59
CA LEU A 203 4.49 -6.09 -14.23
C LEU A 203 5.47 -7.24 -13.96
N LEU A 204 5.56 -8.20 -14.89
CA LEU A 204 6.46 -9.34 -14.76
C LEU A 204 7.94 -8.91 -14.76
N ARG A 205 8.33 -7.97 -15.63
CA ARG A 205 9.70 -7.44 -15.69
C ARG A 205 10.08 -6.64 -14.44
N VAL A 206 9.18 -5.79 -13.96
CA VAL A 206 9.36 -5.00 -12.73
C VAL A 206 9.53 -5.94 -11.53
N SER A 207 8.69 -6.96 -11.45
CA SER A 207 8.79 -8.00 -10.41
C SER A 207 10.15 -8.69 -10.38
N GLN A 208 10.74 -9.02 -11.53
CA GLN A 208 12.05 -9.66 -11.63
C GLN A 208 13.22 -8.76 -11.18
N LYS A 209 13.17 -7.46 -11.53
CA LYS A 209 14.25 -6.49 -11.24
C LYS A 209 14.36 -6.12 -9.76
N ILE A 210 13.25 -6.05 -9.04
CA ILE A 210 13.21 -5.44 -7.70
C ILE A 210 13.61 -6.43 -6.59
N GLY A 211 13.60 -7.73 -6.86
CA GLY A 211 13.59 -8.71 -5.76
C GLY A 211 12.27 -8.53 -5.04
N VAL A 212 11.24 -9.11 -5.63
CA VAL A 212 9.84 -8.81 -5.43
C VAL A 212 9.47 -8.51 -3.97
N GLY A 213 9.09 -7.25 -3.70
CA GLY A 213 8.35 -6.86 -2.50
C GLY A 213 6.97 -7.52 -2.46
N GLU A 214 6.32 -7.49 -1.31
CA GLU A 214 5.26 -8.44 -0.94
C GLU A 214 4.08 -8.38 -1.91
N SER A 215 3.74 -7.18 -2.37
CA SER A 215 2.68 -6.89 -3.34
C SER A 215 2.98 -7.44 -4.74
N ALA A 216 4.22 -7.32 -5.22
CA ALA A 216 4.60 -7.85 -6.52
C ALA A 216 4.86 -9.37 -6.46
N ARG A 217 5.24 -9.92 -5.29
CA ARG A 217 5.37 -11.37 -5.07
C ARG A 217 4.01 -12.04 -5.09
N PHE A 218 3.00 -11.36 -4.58
CA PHE A 218 1.61 -11.77 -4.69
C PHE A 218 1.15 -11.90 -6.17
N LEU A 219 1.57 -10.99 -7.05
CA LEU A 219 1.28 -11.08 -8.49
C LEU A 219 1.88 -12.32 -9.16
N THR A 220 3.05 -12.77 -8.70
CA THR A 220 3.78 -13.90 -9.30
C THR A 220 3.36 -15.26 -8.72
N LYS A 221 2.87 -15.32 -7.48
CA LYS A 221 2.45 -16.57 -6.81
C LYS A 221 0.94 -16.85 -6.83
N SER A 222 0.10 -15.84 -7.03
CA SER A 222 -1.35 -16.06 -7.17
C SER A 222 -1.66 -16.60 -8.57
N ARG A 223 -1.96 -17.91 -8.68
CA ARG A 223 -2.37 -18.56 -9.94
C ARG A 223 -3.56 -17.84 -10.61
N GLY A 224 -4.44 -17.21 -9.83
CA GLY A 224 -5.59 -16.45 -10.32
C GLY A 224 -5.32 -14.97 -10.63
N GLY A 225 -4.35 -14.33 -9.96
CA GLY A 225 -4.00 -12.93 -10.18
C GLY A 225 -3.28 -12.74 -11.51
N LEU A 226 -2.32 -13.63 -11.81
CA LEU A 226 -1.60 -13.59 -13.09
C LEU A 226 -2.53 -13.79 -14.29
N LEU A 227 -3.48 -14.74 -14.22
CA LEU A 227 -4.46 -14.97 -15.28
C LEU A 227 -5.37 -13.75 -15.54
N ARG A 228 -5.73 -12.99 -14.50
CA ARG A 228 -6.56 -11.77 -14.63
C ARG A 228 -5.80 -10.59 -15.24
N LEU A 229 -4.48 -10.66 -15.26
CA LEU A 229 -3.63 -9.70 -15.95
C LEU A 229 -3.48 -10.05 -17.45
N VAL A 230 -3.74 -11.28 -17.92
CA VAL A 230 -3.54 -11.67 -19.34
C VAL A 230 -4.64 -11.13 -20.29
N VAL A 231 -5.22 -9.97 -19.99
CA VAL A 231 -6.24 -9.34 -20.85
C VAL A 231 -5.57 -8.54 -21.96
N PRO A 232 -5.93 -8.75 -23.24
CA PRO A 232 -5.49 -7.89 -24.34
C PRO A 232 -5.87 -6.43 -24.05
N GLY A 233 -4.87 -5.55 -24.00
CA GLY A 233 -5.05 -4.13 -23.64
C GLY A 233 -4.65 -3.75 -22.20
N GLY A 234 -4.21 -4.72 -21.38
CA GLY A 234 -3.73 -4.47 -20.01
C GLY A 234 -4.84 -4.58 -18.95
N TYR A 235 -4.47 -4.32 -17.69
CA TYR A 235 -5.40 -4.34 -16.57
C TYR A 235 -6.03 -2.96 -16.33
N ASP A 236 -7.33 -2.93 -16.05
CA ASP A 236 -8.07 -1.72 -15.66
C ASP A 236 -8.75 -1.92 -14.29
N PRO A 237 -8.34 -1.16 -13.24
CA PRO A 237 -8.91 -1.26 -11.90
C PRO A 237 -10.34 -0.71 -11.77
N THR A 238 -10.87 0.00 -12.79
CA THR A 238 -12.21 0.61 -12.75
C THR A 238 -13.29 -0.43 -12.46
N ARG A 239 -13.23 -1.59 -13.12
CA ARG A 239 -14.22 -2.67 -12.90
C ARG A 239 -14.16 -3.25 -11.49
N LEU A 240 -13.00 -3.19 -10.84
CA LEU A 240 -12.86 -3.63 -9.46
C LEU A 240 -13.49 -2.59 -8.51
N LEU A 241 -13.23 -1.30 -8.73
CA LEU A 241 -13.87 -0.20 -8.01
C LEU A 241 -15.39 -0.26 -8.10
N GLU A 242 -15.95 -0.43 -9.30
CA GLU A 242 -17.40 -0.49 -9.53
C GLU A 242 -18.07 -1.66 -8.79
N LYS A 243 -17.34 -2.77 -8.58
CA LYS A 243 -17.84 -3.93 -7.82
C LYS A 243 -17.69 -3.76 -6.31
N LEU A 244 -16.70 -2.99 -5.86
CA LEU A 244 -16.39 -2.77 -4.44
C LEU A 244 -17.25 -1.65 -3.85
N ALA A 245 -17.37 -0.53 -4.57
CA ALA A 245 -17.99 0.69 -4.05
C ALA A 245 -19.41 0.50 -3.51
N PRO A 246 -20.33 -0.23 -4.20
CA PRO A 246 -21.67 -0.47 -3.66
C PRO A 246 -21.71 -1.36 -2.40
N ARG A 247 -20.60 -2.02 -2.05
CA ARG A 247 -20.52 -3.00 -0.96
C ARG A 247 -19.68 -2.54 0.22
N LEU A 248 -18.75 -1.62 -0.02
CA LEU A 248 -17.79 -1.10 0.95
C LEU A 248 -17.88 0.43 1.10
N GLY A 249 -18.82 1.08 0.40
CA GLY A 249 -19.06 2.52 0.52
C GLY A 249 -19.75 2.94 1.82
N ASP A 250 -20.30 2.00 2.57
CA ASP A 250 -20.90 2.22 3.89
C ASP A 250 -19.86 2.83 4.85
N PRO A 251 -20.10 4.03 5.41
CA PRO A 251 -19.21 4.67 6.37
C PRO A 251 -18.88 3.78 7.58
N ALA A 252 -19.78 2.88 8.00
CA ALA A 252 -19.54 1.97 9.12
C ALA A 252 -18.43 0.94 8.85
N LEU A 253 -18.07 0.72 7.58
CA LEU A 253 -16.94 -0.15 7.21
C LEU A 253 -15.60 0.59 7.24
N ASP A 254 -15.61 1.91 7.40
CA ASP A 254 -14.42 2.78 7.46
C ASP A 254 -13.36 2.45 6.41
N VAL A 255 -13.79 2.56 5.16
CA VAL A 255 -12.93 2.48 3.97
C VAL A 255 -12.81 3.90 3.41
N PRO A 256 -11.79 4.68 3.83
CA PRO A 256 -11.65 6.09 3.46
C PRO A 256 -11.24 6.27 1.99
N GLY A 257 -10.37 5.39 1.47
CA GLY A 257 -9.85 5.51 0.12
C GLY A 257 -9.09 4.29 -0.37
N ILE A 258 -8.30 4.51 -1.41
CA ILE A 258 -7.53 3.46 -2.08
C ILE A 258 -6.03 3.75 -2.03
N HIS A 259 -5.26 2.68 -2.02
CA HIS A 259 -3.81 2.69 -2.13
C HIS A 259 -3.43 2.05 -3.45
N ILE A 260 -2.87 2.81 -4.37
CA ILE A 260 -2.60 2.37 -5.73
C ILE A 260 -1.15 1.95 -5.87
N TYR A 261 -0.96 0.68 -6.18
CA TYR A 261 0.33 0.12 -6.55
C TYR A 261 0.66 0.54 -7.97
N THR A 262 1.44 1.62 -8.12
CA THR A 262 1.70 2.23 -9.43
C THR A 262 2.64 1.41 -10.29
N PHE A 263 3.50 0.59 -9.68
CA PHE A 263 4.62 -0.08 -10.36
C PHE A 263 5.53 0.89 -11.14
N ASN A 264 5.58 2.16 -10.72
CA ASN A 264 6.20 3.29 -11.40
C ASN A 264 5.53 3.75 -12.72
N GLU A 265 4.36 3.23 -13.07
CA GLU A 265 3.48 3.74 -14.15
C GLU A 265 2.70 4.99 -13.68
N ILE A 266 3.41 5.96 -13.13
CA ILE A 266 2.83 7.07 -12.37
C ILE A 266 1.95 7.96 -13.25
N GLU A 267 2.43 8.31 -14.45
CA GLU A 267 1.68 9.15 -15.40
C GLU A 267 0.36 8.48 -15.83
N GLN A 268 0.42 7.18 -16.18
CA GLN A 268 -0.77 6.42 -16.58
C GLN A 268 -1.75 6.28 -15.43
N THR A 269 -1.23 6.07 -14.20
CA THR A 269 -2.03 6.01 -12.97
C THR A 269 -2.80 7.32 -12.75
N GLU A 270 -2.12 8.46 -12.84
CA GLU A 270 -2.75 9.77 -12.62
C GLU A 270 -3.75 10.12 -13.73
N ALA A 271 -3.40 9.86 -14.99
CA ALA A 271 -4.30 10.08 -16.11
C ALA A 271 -5.62 9.31 -15.92
N TRP A 272 -5.53 8.04 -15.52
CA TRP A 272 -6.68 7.21 -15.18
C TRP A 272 -7.47 7.77 -13.99
N ARG A 273 -6.81 8.07 -12.87
CA ARG A 273 -7.47 8.59 -11.66
C ARG A 273 -8.27 9.85 -11.99
N ARG A 274 -7.66 10.79 -12.72
CA ARG A 274 -8.32 12.04 -13.15
C ARG A 274 -9.50 11.77 -14.07
N GLN A 275 -9.36 10.85 -15.02
CA GLN A 275 -10.46 10.47 -15.92
C GLN A 275 -11.64 9.92 -15.12
N ILE A 276 -11.44 8.89 -14.29
CA ILE A 276 -12.53 8.26 -13.55
C ILE A 276 -13.15 9.24 -12.53
N THR A 277 -12.35 10.09 -11.91
CA THR A 277 -12.85 11.14 -11.00
C THR A 277 -13.78 12.11 -11.75
N ARG A 278 -13.42 12.54 -12.97
CA ARG A 278 -14.28 13.40 -13.80
C ARG A 278 -15.57 12.69 -14.23
N GLU A 279 -15.49 11.41 -14.60
CA GLU A 279 -16.66 10.62 -15.00
C GLU A 279 -17.62 10.36 -13.83
N ALA A 280 -17.09 10.20 -12.62
CA ALA A 280 -17.90 10.08 -11.40
C ALA A 280 -18.64 11.38 -11.09
N ARG A 281 -18.00 12.55 -11.30
CA ARG A 281 -18.58 13.88 -11.08
C ARG A 281 -19.60 14.29 -12.15
N SER A 282 -19.37 13.98 -13.42
CA SER A 282 -20.21 14.45 -14.54
C SER A 282 -21.55 13.74 -14.68
N ARG A 283 -21.74 12.63 -13.97
CA ARG A 283 -22.97 11.83 -14.02
C ARG A 283 -23.78 11.89 -12.72
N GLY A 284 -23.29 12.61 -11.70
CA GLY A 284 -24.00 12.89 -10.44
C GLY A 284 -24.88 14.11 -10.58
#